data_AF-A0A5Q4DQD9-F1
#
_entry.id   AF-A0A5Q4DQD9-F1
#
_cell.length_a   1.000
_cell.length_b   1.000
_cell.length_c   1.000
_cell.angle_alpha   90.00
_cell.angle_beta   90.00
_cell.angle_gamma   90.00
#
_symmetry.space_group_name_H-M   'P 1'
#
loop_
_entity.id
_entity.type
_entity.pdbx_description
1 polymer ?
#
loop_
_entity_poly.entity_id
_entity_poly.type
_entity_poly.pdbx_seq_one_letter_code
_entity_poly.pdbx_strand_id
1 'polypeptide(L)'
;MTLTSKALLILAGLALAACNNPRAGGTFGGGGADGFGDTGGFQDAGIMTGNLGDPNDPRSVAHFQQRIGDRVFFTTDSSSLTSEGRATLEAQARWLNQNTQFSIVMEGHADERGTRDYNIALGERRANAAMQYLISQGVSANRMRVVSYGKDRPVEACAAQRCWDVNRRAVTAIAGVTG
;
A
#
# COMPACT_ATOMS: atom_id res chain seq x y z
N MET A 1 23.63 64.88 -4.78
CA MET A 1 24.27 65.39 -3.55
C MET A 1 23.78 64.49 -2.42
N THR A 2 24.49 63.39 -2.11
CA THR A 2 25.53 63.30 -1.04
C THR A 2 24.86 63.46 0.34
N LEU A 3 24.82 62.52 1.30
CA LEU A 3 25.86 61.68 1.95
C LEU A 3 25.13 60.76 2.99
N THR A 4 25.35 59.44 3.05
CA THR A 4 26.17 58.68 4.04
C THR A 4 25.92 59.05 5.52
N SER A 5 25.90 58.21 6.56
CA SER A 5 26.10 56.77 6.81
C SER A 5 26.01 56.56 8.34
N LYS A 6 25.87 55.28 8.76
CA LYS A 6 26.17 54.68 10.09
C LYS A 6 25.04 54.71 11.12
N ALA A 7 24.78 53.70 11.94
CA ALA A 7 25.04 52.25 12.00
C ALA A 7 24.47 51.79 13.37
N LEU A 8 23.75 50.66 13.43
CA LEU A 8 23.73 49.66 14.52
C LEU A 8 22.67 48.60 14.13
N LEU A 9 23.01 47.48 13.48
CA LEU A 9 23.47 46.21 14.07
C LEU A 9 22.70 45.78 15.33
N ILE A 10 21.70 44.90 15.16
CA ILE A 10 21.55 43.69 15.99
C ILE A 10 21.18 42.50 15.08
N LEU A 11 22.09 41.54 15.05
CA LEU A 11 21.91 40.19 14.52
C LEU A 11 20.86 39.44 15.34
N ALA A 12 19.93 38.77 14.65
CA ALA A 12 19.39 37.49 15.13
C ALA A 12 19.26 36.57 13.92
N GLY A 13 20.30 35.76 13.70
CA GLY A 13 20.34 34.75 12.67
C GLY A 13 19.39 33.61 13.03
N LEU A 14 18.30 33.47 12.28
CA LEU A 14 17.51 32.25 12.28
C LEU A 14 18.21 31.26 11.34
N ALA A 15 19.04 30.40 11.92
CA ALA A 15 19.69 29.32 11.20
C ALA A 15 18.62 28.31 10.74
N LEU A 16 18.43 28.24 9.43
CA LEU A 16 17.68 27.20 8.75
C LEU A 16 18.49 25.90 8.87
N ALA A 17 18.12 25.02 9.79
CA ALA A 17 18.67 23.67 9.85
C ALA A 17 18.13 22.86 8.66
N ALA A 18 18.87 22.87 7.56
CA ALA A 18 18.73 21.91 6.48
C ALA A 18 19.42 20.61 6.90
N CYS A 19 18.66 19.57 7.23
CA CYS A 19 19.18 18.21 7.26
C CYS A 19 19.31 17.69 5.81
N ASN A 20 20.45 17.99 5.17
CA ASN A 20 20.95 17.21 4.05
C ASN A 20 22.07 16.32 4.60
N ASN A 21 21.95 15.01 4.49
CA ASN A 21 22.90 14.07 5.07
C ASN A 21 23.79 13.47 3.98
N PRO A 22 24.95 14.07 3.64
CA PRO A 22 26.00 13.36 2.93
C PRO A 22 26.82 12.56 3.95
N ARG A 23 26.95 11.26 3.66
CA ARG A 23 27.85 10.32 4.34
C ARG A 23 29.27 10.91 4.42
N ALA A 24 29.78 11.08 5.63
CA ALA A 24 31.20 11.15 6.00
C ALA A 24 31.26 10.86 7.50
N GLY A 25 31.91 9.81 8.00
CA GLY A 25 33.31 9.47 7.79
C GLY A 25 34.00 9.62 9.14
N GLY A 26 33.81 8.64 10.04
CA GLY A 26 34.36 8.63 11.39
C GLY A 26 35.12 7.33 11.66
N THR A 27 36.43 7.41 11.52
CA THR A 27 37.42 6.35 11.73
C THR A 27 37.58 6.04 13.22
N PHE A 28 37.35 4.79 13.62
CA PHE A 28 37.97 4.21 14.83
C PHE A 28 38.75 2.97 14.40
N GLY A 29 40.08 3.07 14.52
CA GLY A 29 41.00 1.99 14.24
C GLY A 29 41.07 1.00 15.42
N GLY A 30 41.05 -0.28 15.08
CA GLY A 30 41.36 -1.41 15.95
C GLY A 30 41.34 -2.68 15.11
N GLY A 31 42.50 -3.27 14.85
CA GLY A 31 42.72 -4.31 13.85
C GLY A 31 42.01 -5.63 14.11
N GLY A 32 41.60 -6.28 13.01
CA GLY A 32 41.09 -7.63 12.93
C GLY A 32 40.79 -7.91 11.45
N ALA A 33 41.56 -8.81 10.84
CA ALA A 33 41.49 -9.12 9.42
C ALA A 33 40.59 -10.34 9.21
N ASP A 34 39.31 -10.10 8.99
CA ASP A 34 38.38 -11.14 8.56
C ASP A 34 37.33 -10.50 7.65
N GLY A 35 37.42 -10.82 6.36
CA GLY A 35 36.53 -10.31 5.34
C GLY A 35 35.12 -10.84 5.52
N PHE A 36 34.14 -9.93 5.46
CA PHE A 36 32.74 -10.27 5.27
C PHE A 36 32.20 -9.48 4.08
N GLY A 37 32.18 -10.15 2.93
CA GLY A 37 31.15 -9.91 1.94
C GLY A 37 29.87 -10.64 2.37
N ASP A 38 28.75 -10.00 2.06
CA ASP A 38 27.39 -10.53 1.99
C ASP A 38 26.54 -10.69 3.29
N THR A 39 25.24 -10.45 3.10
CA THR A 39 24.05 -10.87 3.87
C THR A 39 23.56 -10.09 5.11
N GLY A 40 22.23 -9.77 5.07
CA GLY A 40 21.36 -9.54 6.23
C GLY A 40 21.34 -8.10 6.75
N GLY A 41 20.22 -7.40 6.82
CA GLY A 41 18.97 -7.82 7.43
C GLY A 41 18.79 -7.03 8.72
N PHE A 42 18.05 -5.92 8.67
CA PHE A 42 17.57 -5.25 9.88
C PHE A 42 16.51 -6.16 10.51
N GLN A 43 16.94 -7.03 11.42
CA GLN A 43 16.07 -7.83 12.27
C GLN A 43 15.77 -7.00 13.52
N ASP A 44 14.70 -6.20 13.45
CA ASP A 44 14.05 -5.70 14.66
C ASP A 44 13.05 -6.75 15.15
N ALA A 45 13.22 -7.14 16.40
CA ALA A 45 12.49 -8.22 17.04
C ALA A 45 11.11 -7.73 17.48
N GLY A 46 10.03 -8.30 16.89
CA GLY A 46 8.72 -8.23 17.53
C GLY A 46 7.46 -8.11 16.68
N ILE A 47 7.46 -8.34 15.37
CA ILE A 47 6.24 -8.64 14.59
C ILE A 47 6.65 -9.62 13.47
N MET A 48 5.84 -10.63 13.16
CA MET A 48 6.02 -11.56 12.03
C MET A 48 5.87 -10.85 10.67
N THR A 49 6.69 -9.83 10.40
CA THR A 49 6.73 -9.02 9.18
C THR A 49 7.77 -9.55 8.19
N GLY A 50 8.07 -10.85 8.24
CA GLY A 50 9.17 -11.47 7.48
C GLY A 50 8.84 -11.80 6.02
N ASN A 51 7.63 -11.52 5.53
CA ASN A 51 7.18 -12.00 4.21
C ASN A 51 6.67 -10.90 3.26
N LEU A 52 6.87 -9.61 3.60
CA LEU A 52 6.52 -8.52 2.69
C LEU A 52 7.55 -8.35 1.56
N GLY A 53 8.84 -8.57 1.84
CA GLY A 53 9.94 -8.39 0.89
C GLY A 53 10.24 -6.91 0.56
N ASP A 54 11.13 -6.68 -0.41
CA ASP A 54 11.54 -5.33 -0.84
C ASP A 54 10.54 -4.75 -1.87
N PRO A 55 10.02 -3.51 -1.70
CA PRO A 55 9.16 -2.85 -2.69
C PRO A 55 9.74 -2.72 -4.11
N ASN A 56 11.06 -2.85 -4.28
CA ASN A 56 11.73 -2.83 -5.58
C ASN A 56 11.87 -4.22 -6.21
N ASP A 57 11.64 -5.29 -5.45
CA ASP A 57 11.62 -6.66 -5.98
C ASP A 57 10.24 -6.95 -6.59
N PRO A 58 10.14 -7.18 -7.91
CA PRO A 58 8.87 -7.44 -8.57
C PRO A 58 8.20 -8.74 -8.13
N ARG A 59 8.84 -9.61 -7.35
CA ARG A 59 8.23 -10.82 -6.77
C ARG A 59 7.70 -10.65 -5.36
N SER A 60 7.93 -9.49 -4.73
CA SER A 60 7.57 -9.24 -3.35
C SER A 60 6.12 -8.79 -3.19
N VAL A 61 5.54 -9.08 -2.02
CA VAL A 61 4.20 -8.58 -1.64
C VAL A 61 4.22 -7.06 -1.46
N ALA A 62 5.34 -6.51 -1.00
CA ALA A 62 5.53 -5.07 -0.86
C ALA A 62 5.46 -4.34 -2.21
N HIS A 63 6.05 -4.91 -3.27
CA HIS A 63 5.94 -4.36 -4.62
C HIS A 63 4.48 -4.34 -5.10
N PHE A 64 3.73 -5.42 -4.86
CA PHE A 64 2.29 -5.47 -5.19
C PHE A 64 1.52 -4.33 -4.50
N GLN A 65 1.69 -4.17 -3.19
CA GLN A 65 0.93 -3.17 -2.43
C GLN A 65 1.34 -1.72 -2.76
N GLN A 66 2.63 -1.45 -2.94
CA GLN A 66 3.13 -0.08 -3.05
C GLN A 66 3.26 0.43 -4.48
N ARG A 67 3.51 -0.47 -5.45
CA ARG A 67 3.78 -0.08 -6.84
C ARG A 67 2.60 -0.33 -7.77
N ILE A 68 1.85 -1.41 -7.53
CA ILE A 68 0.66 -1.75 -8.32
C ILE A 68 -0.60 -1.16 -7.68
N GLY A 69 -0.69 -1.26 -6.36
CA GLY A 69 -1.88 -0.88 -5.61
C GLY A 69 -2.81 -2.08 -5.42
N ASP A 70 -3.27 -2.26 -4.19
CA ASP A 70 -4.09 -3.39 -3.75
C ASP A 70 -5.60 -3.08 -3.79
N ARG A 71 -5.99 -1.83 -4.05
CA ARG A 71 -7.37 -1.34 -3.90
C ARG A 71 -8.02 -0.97 -5.23
N VAL A 72 -9.31 -1.26 -5.31
CA VAL A 72 -10.22 -0.80 -6.36
C VAL A 72 -11.39 -0.09 -5.72
N PHE A 73 -11.77 1.08 -6.23
CA PHE A 73 -12.84 1.91 -5.69
C PHE A 73 -14.13 1.79 -6.52
N PHE A 74 -15.25 2.06 -5.85
CA PHE A 74 -16.58 1.96 -6.43
C PHE A 74 -17.40 3.23 -6.21
N THR A 75 -18.33 3.48 -7.13
CA THR A 75 -19.35 4.52 -6.95
C THR A 75 -20.39 4.11 -5.92
N THR A 76 -21.21 5.08 -5.48
CA THR A 76 -22.29 4.85 -4.52
C THR A 76 -23.27 3.80 -5.07
N ASP A 77 -23.69 2.86 -4.21
CA ASP A 77 -24.67 1.81 -4.53
C ASP A 77 -24.33 0.97 -5.79
N SER A 78 -23.03 0.81 -6.07
CA SER A 78 -22.58 0.05 -7.24
C SER A 78 -21.50 -0.97 -6.90
N SER A 79 -21.52 -2.08 -7.64
CA SER A 79 -20.47 -3.08 -7.73
C SER A 79 -19.83 -3.14 -9.12
N SER A 80 -20.11 -2.16 -9.99
CA SER A 80 -19.51 -2.06 -11.31
C SER A 80 -18.08 -1.52 -11.21
N LEU A 81 -17.16 -2.17 -11.92
CA LEU A 81 -15.77 -1.73 -12.00
C LEU A 81 -15.64 -0.51 -12.91
N THR A 82 -15.00 0.56 -12.41
CA THR A 82 -14.64 1.73 -13.22
C THR A 82 -13.48 1.42 -14.17
N SER A 83 -13.20 2.30 -15.11
CA SER A 83 -12.02 2.22 -15.99
C SER A 83 -10.72 2.12 -15.20
N GLU A 84 -10.58 2.94 -14.16
CA GLU A 84 -9.41 2.98 -13.29
C GLU A 84 -9.30 1.68 -12.50
N GLY A 85 -10.42 1.19 -11.95
CA GLY A 85 -10.47 -0.08 -11.25
C GLY A 85 -10.05 -1.27 -12.12
N ARG A 86 -10.50 -1.28 -13.38
CA ARG A 86 -10.09 -2.30 -14.37
C ARG A 86 -8.60 -2.22 -14.69
N ALA A 87 -8.06 -1.01 -14.87
CA ALA A 87 -6.63 -0.82 -15.12
C ALA A 87 -5.76 -1.30 -13.94
N THR A 88 -6.18 -1.01 -12.70
CA THR A 88 -5.52 -1.55 -11.51
C THR A 88 -5.59 -3.08 -11.47
N LEU A 89 -6.77 -3.67 -11.69
CA LEU A 89 -6.92 -5.13 -11.68
C LEU A 89 -6.15 -5.82 -12.80
N GLU A 90 -6.00 -5.18 -13.97
CA GLU A 90 -5.15 -5.69 -15.05
C GLU A 90 -3.68 -5.72 -14.63
N ALA A 91 -3.18 -4.67 -13.97
CA ALA A 91 -1.84 -4.65 -13.41
C ALA A 91 -1.65 -5.72 -12.31
N GLN A 92 -2.64 -5.88 -11.44
CA GLN A 92 -2.64 -6.95 -10.42
C GLN A 92 -2.63 -8.35 -11.06
N ALA A 93 -3.44 -8.59 -12.09
CA ALA A 93 -3.50 -9.87 -12.79
C ALA A 93 -2.16 -10.24 -13.42
N ARG A 94 -1.49 -9.29 -14.08
CA ARG A 94 -0.14 -9.50 -14.64
C ARG A 94 0.84 -9.97 -13.57
N TRP A 95 0.82 -9.34 -12.40
CA TRP A 95 1.69 -9.73 -11.28
C TRP A 95 1.32 -11.11 -10.71
N LEU A 96 0.04 -11.39 -10.51
CA LEU A 96 -0.45 -12.67 -9.97
C LEU A 96 -0.21 -13.87 -10.90
N ASN A 97 -0.17 -13.63 -12.21
CA ASN A 97 0.18 -14.62 -13.22
C ASN A 97 1.68 -14.90 -13.27
N GLN A 98 2.53 -13.94 -12.90
CA GLN A 98 3.99 -14.13 -12.79
C GLN A 98 4.39 -14.74 -11.43
N ASN A 99 3.54 -14.57 -10.42
CA ASN A 99 3.79 -15.01 -9.05
C ASN A 99 2.74 -16.04 -8.65
N THR A 100 2.78 -17.20 -9.32
CA THR A 100 1.73 -18.22 -9.20
C THR A 100 1.66 -18.90 -7.84
N GLN A 101 2.73 -18.77 -7.05
CA GLN A 101 2.79 -19.31 -5.71
C GLN A 101 1.86 -18.57 -4.72
N PHE A 102 1.37 -17.37 -5.00
CA PHE A 102 0.52 -16.65 -4.03
C PHE A 102 -0.96 -16.98 -4.16
N SER A 103 -1.66 -17.11 -3.04
CA SER A 103 -3.12 -17.05 -2.98
C SER A 103 -3.58 -15.65 -2.56
N ILE A 104 -4.81 -15.28 -2.93
CA ILE A 104 -5.38 -13.97 -2.62
C ILE A 104 -6.78 -14.06 -2.02
N VAL A 105 -7.12 -13.02 -1.28
CA VAL A 105 -8.43 -12.77 -0.69
C VAL A 105 -8.95 -11.47 -1.29
N MET A 106 -10.12 -11.53 -1.89
CA MET A 106 -10.85 -10.36 -2.34
C MET A 106 -11.75 -9.89 -1.20
N GLU A 107 -11.36 -8.79 -0.56
CA GLU A 107 -12.09 -8.21 0.56
C GLU A 107 -13.03 -7.10 0.08
N GLY A 108 -14.32 -7.25 0.34
CA GLY A 108 -15.34 -6.30 -0.06
C GLY A 108 -15.76 -5.36 1.06
N HIS A 109 -15.78 -4.06 0.77
CA HIS A 109 -16.15 -3.02 1.73
C HIS A 109 -17.23 -2.09 1.17
N ALA A 110 -18.00 -1.50 2.09
CA ALA A 110 -19.00 -0.49 1.83
C ALA A 110 -18.89 0.69 2.80
N ASP A 111 -19.56 1.78 2.47
CA ASP A 111 -19.64 2.93 3.38
C ASP A 111 -20.65 2.69 4.50
N GLU A 112 -20.69 3.59 5.48
CA GLU A 112 -21.45 3.42 6.72
C GLU A 112 -22.99 3.46 6.55
N ARG A 113 -23.47 3.97 5.40
CA ARG A 113 -24.89 4.23 5.14
C ARG A 113 -25.64 2.94 4.83
N GLY A 114 -26.91 2.88 5.22
CA GLY A 114 -27.74 1.68 5.04
C GLY A 114 -27.55 0.61 6.12
N THR A 115 -28.27 -0.50 5.98
CA THR A 115 -28.23 -1.58 6.98
C THR A 115 -26.92 -2.36 6.91
N ARG A 116 -26.58 -3.06 8.00
CA ARG A 116 -25.36 -3.89 8.04
C ARG A 116 -25.42 -5.00 6.99
N ASP A 117 -26.51 -5.77 6.95
CA ASP A 117 -26.65 -6.93 6.06
C ASP A 117 -26.66 -6.53 4.58
N TYR A 118 -27.30 -5.40 4.25
CA TYR A 118 -27.22 -4.84 2.90
C TYR A 118 -25.76 -4.54 2.51
N ASN A 119 -24.98 -3.93 3.41
CA ASN A 119 -23.59 -3.61 3.15
C ASN A 119 -22.68 -4.83 3.07
N ILE A 120 -22.98 -5.88 3.86
CA ILE A 120 -22.31 -7.19 3.71
C ILE A 120 -22.56 -7.74 2.31
N ALA A 121 -23.81 -7.76 1.84
CA ALA A 121 -24.13 -8.22 0.49
C ALA A 121 -23.50 -7.34 -0.61
N LEU A 122 -23.48 -6.00 -0.43
CA LEU A 122 -22.85 -5.08 -1.39
C LEU A 122 -21.34 -5.27 -1.45
N GLY A 123 -20.68 -5.43 -0.31
CA GLY A 123 -19.24 -5.75 -0.24
C GLY A 123 -18.93 -7.06 -0.96
N GLU A 124 -19.75 -8.09 -0.76
CA GLU A 124 -19.59 -9.39 -1.44
C GLU A 124 -19.71 -9.25 -2.95
N ARG A 125 -20.70 -8.49 -3.46
CA ARG A 125 -20.83 -8.21 -4.89
C ARG A 125 -19.62 -7.50 -5.47
N ARG A 126 -19.04 -6.53 -4.74
CA ARG A 126 -17.83 -5.79 -5.17
C ARG A 126 -16.61 -6.70 -5.24
N ALA A 127 -16.37 -7.50 -4.21
CA ALA A 127 -15.28 -8.45 -4.18
C ALA A 127 -15.42 -9.51 -5.28
N ASN A 128 -16.63 -10.03 -5.51
CA ASN A 128 -16.92 -10.93 -6.62
C ASN A 128 -16.68 -10.27 -7.98
N ALA A 129 -17.10 -9.03 -8.20
CA ALA A 129 -16.86 -8.33 -9.46
C ALA A 129 -15.35 -8.20 -9.76
N ALA A 130 -14.54 -7.86 -8.76
CA ALA A 130 -13.09 -7.82 -8.89
C ALA A 130 -12.48 -9.22 -9.14
N MET A 131 -12.93 -10.24 -8.40
CA MET A 131 -12.50 -11.63 -8.61
C MET A 131 -12.80 -12.12 -10.03
N GLN A 132 -14.02 -11.92 -10.52
CA GLN A 132 -14.43 -12.34 -11.86
C GLN A 132 -13.61 -11.63 -12.94
N TYR A 133 -13.27 -10.37 -12.73
CA TYR A 133 -12.37 -9.67 -13.63
C TYR A 133 -10.97 -10.30 -13.62
N LEU A 134 -10.37 -10.60 -12.45
CA LEU A 134 -9.07 -11.27 -12.38
C LEU A 134 -9.08 -12.65 -13.04
N ILE A 135 -10.17 -13.42 -12.89
CA ILE A 135 -10.38 -14.70 -13.60
C ILE A 135 -10.37 -14.47 -15.11
N SER A 136 -11.07 -13.44 -15.60
CA SER A 136 -11.08 -13.10 -17.04
C SER A 136 -9.70 -12.71 -17.58
N GLN A 137 -8.79 -12.27 -16.70
CA GLN A 137 -7.39 -11.95 -17.00
C GLN A 137 -6.44 -13.16 -16.80
N GLY A 138 -6.96 -14.36 -16.56
CA GLY A 138 -6.20 -15.60 -16.49
C GLY A 138 -5.73 -16.02 -15.09
N VAL A 139 -6.11 -15.30 -14.03
CA VAL A 139 -5.77 -15.72 -12.66
C VAL A 139 -6.65 -16.92 -12.26
N SER A 140 -6.02 -18.02 -11.84
CA SER A 140 -6.74 -19.25 -11.46
C SER A 140 -7.69 -19.02 -10.27
N ALA A 141 -8.97 -19.38 -10.46
CA ALA A 141 -10.01 -19.24 -9.43
C ALA A 141 -9.69 -19.99 -8.13
N ASN A 142 -8.98 -21.11 -8.20
CA ASN A 142 -8.60 -21.92 -7.04
C ASN A 142 -7.62 -21.20 -6.08
N ARG A 143 -7.00 -20.11 -6.54
CA ARG A 143 -6.09 -19.28 -5.73
C ARG A 143 -6.79 -18.10 -5.07
N MET A 144 -8.10 -17.97 -5.24
CA MET A 144 -8.86 -16.79 -4.84
C MET A 144 -10.02 -17.17 -3.93
N ARG A 145 -10.26 -16.36 -2.91
CA ARG A 145 -11.47 -16.43 -2.07
C ARG A 145 -12.05 -15.05 -1.84
N VAL A 146 -13.36 -14.97 -1.62
CA VAL A 146 -14.07 -13.72 -1.34
C VAL A 146 -14.39 -13.63 0.15
N VAL A 147 -14.21 -12.44 0.73
CA VAL A 147 -14.70 -12.09 2.07
C VAL A 147 -15.37 -10.74 1.98
N SER A 148 -16.52 -10.58 2.62
CA SER A 148 -17.15 -9.27 2.75
C SER A 148 -17.09 -8.80 4.20
N TYR A 149 -16.59 -7.58 4.39
CA TYR A 149 -16.64 -6.88 5.67
C TYR A 149 -17.76 -5.84 5.71
N GLY A 150 -18.41 -5.57 4.57
CA GLY A 150 -19.42 -4.53 4.46
C GLY A 150 -18.91 -3.21 5.05
N LYS A 151 -19.64 -2.68 6.04
CA LYS A 151 -19.28 -1.43 6.73
C LYS A 151 -18.51 -1.63 8.03
N ASP A 152 -18.16 -2.86 8.40
CA ASP A 152 -17.57 -3.19 9.70
C ASP A 152 -16.06 -2.89 9.78
N ARG A 153 -15.40 -2.62 8.63
CA ARG A 153 -13.96 -2.27 8.54
C ARG A 153 -13.71 -1.01 7.69
N PRO A 154 -14.10 0.18 8.16
CA PRO A 154 -13.85 1.43 7.45
C PRO A 154 -12.36 1.79 7.47
N VAL A 155 -11.89 2.43 6.41
CA VAL A 155 -10.59 3.13 6.38
C VAL A 155 -10.71 4.48 7.08
N GLU A 156 -11.79 5.21 6.81
CA GLU A 156 -12.13 6.45 7.50
C GLU A 156 -13.53 6.37 8.10
N ALA A 157 -13.64 6.52 9.43
CA ALA A 157 -14.92 6.53 10.12
C ALA A 157 -15.46 7.97 10.22
N CYS A 158 -16.09 8.46 9.15
CA CYS A 158 -16.72 9.78 9.16
C CYS A 158 -17.90 9.91 8.17
N ALA A 159 -18.83 10.80 8.51
CA ALA A 159 -19.99 11.14 7.70
C ALA A 159 -19.71 12.26 6.68
N ALA A 160 -18.74 12.02 5.78
CA ALA A 160 -18.43 12.94 4.69
C ALA A 160 -18.13 12.19 3.39
N GLN A 161 -18.37 12.85 2.26
CA GLN A 161 -18.17 12.27 0.93
C GLN A 161 -16.79 11.62 0.75
N ARG A 162 -15.73 12.30 1.20
CA ARG A 162 -14.35 11.76 1.15
C ARG A 162 -14.20 10.41 1.85
N CYS A 163 -14.84 10.23 3.01
CA CYS A 163 -14.75 9.02 3.82
C CYS A 163 -15.52 7.89 3.15
N TRP A 164 -16.70 8.19 2.61
CA TRP A 164 -17.47 7.22 1.85
C TRP A 164 -16.71 6.75 0.60
N ASP A 165 -16.04 7.67 -0.10
CA ASP A 165 -15.30 7.35 -1.32
C ASP A 165 -14.16 6.36 -1.08
N VAL A 166 -13.38 6.55 -0.01
CA VAL A 166 -12.29 5.61 0.35
C VAL A 166 -12.79 4.29 0.97
N ASN A 167 -14.00 4.30 1.54
CA ASN A 167 -14.61 3.10 2.14
C ASN A 167 -15.26 2.17 1.12
N ARG A 168 -15.78 2.70 0.01
CA ARG A 168 -16.37 1.91 -1.08
C ARG A 168 -15.27 1.29 -1.93
N ARG A 169 -14.73 0.16 -1.47
CA ARG A 169 -13.59 -0.50 -2.13
C ARG A 169 -13.67 -2.02 -2.12
N ALA A 170 -12.89 -2.63 -2.99
CA ALA A 170 -12.42 -4.00 -2.86
C ALA A 170 -10.90 -3.97 -2.65
N VAL A 171 -10.39 -4.86 -1.81
CA VAL A 171 -8.96 -5.00 -1.52
C VAL A 171 -8.50 -6.39 -1.94
N THR A 172 -7.41 -6.46 -2.68
CA THR A 172 -6.73 -7.71 -3.02
C THR A 172 -5.65 -7.97 -1.97
N ALA A 173 -5.95 -8.79 -0.97
CA ALA A 173 -5.01 -9.17 0.08
C ALA A 173 -4.27 -10.46 -0.28
N ILE A 174 -2.94 -10.48 -0.15
CA ILE A 174 -2.15 -11.71 -0.34
C ILE A 174 -2.34 -12.61 0.89
N ALA A 175 -2.86 -13.82 0.70
CA ALA A 175 -3.21 -14.74 1.78
C ALA A 175 -2.05 -15.66 2.22
N GLY A 176 -1.06 -15.88 1.35
CA GLY A 176 0.10 -16.73 1.62
C GLY A 176 0.60 -17.48 0.38
N VAL A 177 1.65 -18.29 0.57
CA VAL A 177 2.24 -19.14 -0.48
C VAL A 177 1.48 -20.48 -0.53
N THR A 178 0.86 -20.79 -1.66
CA THR A 178 0.28 -22.09 -1.95
C THR A 178 1.43 -23.07 -2.18
N GLY A 179 1.59 -24.04 -1.26
CA GLY A 179 2.52 -25.16 -1.38
C GLY A 179 1.94 -26.31 -2.21
#